data_AF-A0A9D5QAN4-F1
#
_entry.id   AF-A0A9D5QAN4-F1
#
_cell.length_a   1.000
_cell.length_b   1.000
_cell.length_c   1.000
_cell.angle_alpha   90.00
_cell.angle_beta   90.00
_cell.angle_gamma   90.00
#
_symmetry.space_group_name_H-M   'P 1'
#
loop_
_entity.id
_entity.type
_entity.pdbx_description
1 polymer ?
#
loop_
_entity_poly.entity_id
_entity_poly.type
_entity_poly.pdbx_seq_one_letter_code
_entity_poly.pdbx_strand_id
1 'polypeptide(L)' 'MNQDLIITYLINFAYTLLRALVYALGCFVAWRAFDLMDKIDIRKEITERKNLGWAIMIAAIFLGLAYVIGQI' A
#
# COMPACT_ATOMS: atom_id res chain seq x y z
N MET A 1 12.99 6.33 -35.00
CA MET A 1 13.25 4.95 -34.51
C MET A 1 13.85 4.94 -33.10
N ASN A 2 15.07 5.45 -32.85
CA ASN A 2 15.62 5.45 -31.48
C ASN A 2 14.94 6.47 -30.54
N GLN A 3 14.53 7.64 -31.03
CA GLN A 3 13.85 8.64 -30.19
C GLN A 3 12.45 8.18 -29.75
N ASP A 4 11.71 7.52 -30.63
CA ASP A 4 10.36 7.00 -30.32
C ASP A 4 10.40 5.92 -29.22
N LEU A 5 11.43 5.06 -29.24
CA LEU A 5 11.67 4.08 -28.19
C LEU A 5 11.98 4.73 -26.85
N ILE A 6 12.85 5.74 -26.82
CA ILE A 6 13.22 6.45 -25.59
C ILE A 6 12.01 7.15 -24.98
N ILE A 7 11.19 7.82 -25.80
CA ILE A 7 9.96 8.48 -25.37
C ILE A 7 8.96 7.45 -24.80
N THR A 8 8.81 6.30 -25.45
CA THR A 8 7.91 5.23 -24.99
C THR A 8 8.34 4.67 -23.63
N TYR A 9 9.63 4.42 -23.41
CA TYR A 9 10.13 3.96 -22.11
C TYR A 9 9.96 5.00 -21.02
N LEU A 10 10.19 6.29 -21.32
CA LEU A 10 9.97 7.38 -20.37
C LEU A 10 8.50 7.51 -19.95
N ILE A 11 7.57 7.37 -20.91
CA ILE A 11 6.13 7.42 -20.63
C ILE A 11 5.73 6.22 -19.76
N ASN A 12 6.20 5.01 -20.07
CA ASN A 12 5.91 3.83 -19.27
C ASN A 12 6.47 3.95 -17.85
N PHE A 13 7.71 4.43 -17.71
CA PHE A 13 8.33 4.65 -16.40
C PHE A 13 7.56 5.69 -15.57
N ALA A 14 7.17 6.81 -16.18
CA ALA A 14 6.36 7.83 -15.54
C ALA A 14 4.98 7.31 -15.13
N TYR A 15 4.34 6.50 -15.99
CA TYR A 15 3.07 5.84 -15.68
C TYR A 15 3.18 4.91 -14.48
N THR A 16 4.24 4.09 -14.43
CA THR A 16 4.51 3.19 -13.31
C THR A 16 4.76 3.94 -12.00
N LEU A 17 5.54 5.02 -12.04
CA LEU A 17 5.77 5.89 -10.88
C LEU A 17 4.48 6.54 -10.38
N LEU A 18 3.65 7.04 -11.29
CA LEU A 18 2.39 7.67 -10.95
C LEU A 18 1.43 6.65 -10.32
N ARG A 19 1.39 5.42 -10.85
CA ARG A 19 0.60 4.32 -10.31
C ARG A 19 1.07 3.93 -8.91
N ALA A 20 2.39 3.84 -8.69
CA ALA A 20 2.97 3.59 -7.37
C ALA A 20 2.58 4.68 -6.35
N LEU A 21 2.61 5.95 -6.78
CA LEU A 21 2.17 7.10 -5.96
C LEU A 21 0.69 7.00 -5.58
N VAL A 22 -0.18 6.63 -6.52
CA VAL A 22 -1.63 6.45 -6.25
C VAL A 22 -1.86 5.32 -5.24
N TYR A 23 -1.13 4.21 -5.34
CA TYR A 23 -1.23 3.12 -4.37
C TYR A 23 -0.68 3.50 -3.00
N ALA A 24 0.42 4.24 -2.94
CA ALA A 24 0.98 4.76 -1.69
C ALA A 24 -0.02 5.71 -0.99
N LEU A 25 -0.66 6.60 -1.76
CA LEU A 25 -1.73 7.48 -1.26
C LEU A 25 -2.94 6.68 -0.78
N GLY A 26 -3.37 5.66 -1.52
CA GLY A 26 -4.46 4.77 -1.11
C GLY A 26 -4.15 4.05 0.21
N CYS A 27 -2.93 3.56 0.37
CA CYS A 27 -2.48 2.97 1.63
C CYS A 27 -2.41 3.98 2.77
N PHE A 28 -1.97 5.21 2.51
CA PHE A 28 -1.97 6.27 3.52
C PHE A 28 -3.39 6.63 3.96
N VAL A 29 -4.33 6.73 3.03
CA VAL A 29 -5.74 7.00 3.33
C VAL A 29 -6.36 5.83 4.09
N ALA A 30 -6.10 4.59 3.70
CA ALA A 30 -6.56 3.41 4.42
C ALA A 30 -6.00 3.40 5.85
N TRP A 31 -4.69 3.62 6.01
CA TRP A 31 -4.04 3.75 7.32
C TRP A 31 -4.69 4.84 8.18
N ARG A 32 -4.92 6.02 7.60
CA ARG A 32 -5.56 7.15 8.27
C ARG A 32 -7.01 6.84 8.66
N ALA A 33 -7.75 6.12 7.82
CA ALA A 33 -9.11 5.69 8.10
C ALA A 33 -9.14 4.65 9.24
N PHE A 34 -8.18 3.72 9.26
CA PHE A 34 -8.00 2.80 10.38
C PHE A 34 -7.63 3.53 11.66
N ASP A 35 -6.68 4.46 11.63
CA ASP A 35 -6.25 5.29 12.77
C ASP A 35 -7.41 6.15 13.33
N LEU A 36 -8.33 6.60 12.46
CA LEU A 36 -9.53 7.34 12.87
C LEU A 36 -10.64 6.45 13.42
N MET A 37 -10.82 5.24 12.88
CA MET A 37 -11.78 4.26 13.42
C MET A 37 -11.29 3.69 14.75
N ASP A 38 -9.99 3.53 14.90
CA ASP A 38 -9.35 2.87 16.02
C ASP A 38 -8.74 3.91 16.96
N LYS A 39 -9.56 4.50 17.83
CA LYS A 39 -9.10 5.05 19.13
C LYS A 39 -8.60 3.94 20.07
N ILE A 40 -8.18 2.81 19.51
CA ILE A 40 -7.80 1.59 20.20
C ILE A 40 -6.35 1.34 19.82
N ASP A 41 -5.53 1.14 20.84
CA ASP A 41 -4.12 0.84 20.70
C ASP A 41 -4.00 -0.58 20.12
N ILE A 42 -3.95 -0.72 18.78
CA ILE A 42 -3.96 -2.00 18.04
C ILE A 42 -2.93 -2.98 18.62
N ARG A 43 -1.79 -2.46 19.08
CA ARG A 43 -0.72 -3.23 19.71
C ARG A 43 -1.18 -3.88 21.01
N LYS A 44 -1.97 -3.17 21.84
CA LYS A 44 -2.61 -3.75 23.04
C LYS A 44 -3.71 -4.74 22.70
N GLU A 45 -4.52 -4.52 21.66
CA GLU A 45 -5.55 -5.50 21.31
C GLU A 45 -4.99 -6.82 20.79
N ILE A 46 -3.90 -6.78 20.02
CA ILE A 46 -3.25 -7.98 19.52
C ILE A 46 -2.55 -8.74 20.66
N THR A 47 -1.86 -8.03 21.56
CA THR A 47 -1.08 -8.66 22.64
C THR A 47 -1.91 -9.01 23.87
N GLU A 48 -2.78 -8.12 24.34
CA GLU A 48 -3.56 -8.29 25.57
C GLU A 48 -4.92 -8.94 25.32
N ARG A 49 -5.61 -8.60 24.21
CA ARG A 49 -6.93 -9.18 23.87
C ARG A 49 -6.86 -10.36 22.90
N LYS A 50 -5.66 -10.73 22.42
CA LYS A 50 -5.43 -11.78 21.41
C LYS A 50 -6.32 -11.64 20.18
N ASN A 51 -6.64 -10.40 19.81
CA ASN A 51 -7.58 -10.15 18.74
C ASN A 51 -6.90 -10.38 17.38
N LEU A 52 -6.95 -11.63 16.91
CA LEU A 52 -6.30 -12.08 15.67
C LEU A 52 -6.83 -11.35 14.42
N GLY A 53 -8.04 -10.79 14.48
CA GLY A 53 -8.63 -10.02 13.38
C GLY A 53 -7.75 -8.85 12.95
N TRP A 54 -7.24 -8.07 13.91
CA TRP A 54 -6.34 -6.95 13.62
C TRP A 54 -4.98 -7.39 13.10
N ALA A 55 -4.45 -8.51 13.60
CA ALA A 55 -3.20 -9.07 13.11
C ALA A 55 -3.31 -9.52 11.64
N ILE A 56 -4.42 -10.19 11.28
CA ILE A 56 -4.71 -10.62 9.90
C ILE A 56 -4.91 -9.41 8.99
N MET A 57 -5.59 -8.37 9.47
CA MET A 57 -5.82 -7.14 8.72
C MET A 57 -4.50 -6.43 8.38
N ILE A 58 -3.59 -6.28 9.35
CA ILE A 58 -2.25 -5.71 9.11
C ILE A 58 -1.46 -6.57 8.13
N ALA A 59 -1.47 -7.90 8.30
CA ALA A 59 -0.80 -8.82 7.39
C ALA A 59 -1.34 -8.71 5.95
N ALA A 60 -2.66 -8.56 5.78
CA ALA A 60 -3.30 -8.37 4.48
C ALA A 60 -2.91 -7.05 3.81
N ILE A 61 -2.78 -5.96 4.58
CA ILE A 61 -2.29 -4.66 4.06
C ILE A 61 -0.85 -4.79 3.57
N PHE A 62 0.03 -5.42 4.34
CA PHE A 62 1.42 -5.65 3.93
C PHE A 62 1.54 -6.57 2.72
N LEU A 63 0.74 -7.64 2.65
CA LEU A 63 0.69 -8.53 1.48
C LEU A 63 0.17 -7.81 0.24
N GLY A 64 -0.86 -6.98 0.38
CA GLY A 64 -1.39 -6.17 -0.72
C GLY A 64 -0.35 -5.17 -1.25
N LEU A 65 0.36 -4.49 -0.35
CA LEU A 65 1.48 -3.61 -0.72
C LEU A 65 2.60 -4.37 -1.44
N ALA A 66 3.03 -5.51 -0.90
CA ALA A 66 4.08 -6.32 -1.50
C ALA A 66 3.69 -6.85 -2.89
N TYR A 67 2.43 -7.27 -3.08
CA TYR A 67 1.93 -7.72 -4.38
C TYR A 67 1.88 -6.59 -5.39
N VAL A 68 1.36 -5.42 -5.00
CA VAL A 68 1.28 -4.25 -5.89
C VAL A 68 2.67 -3.77 -6.29
N ILE A 69 3.62 -3.71 -5.35
CA ILE A 69 5.01 -3.32 -5.61
C ILE A 69 5.74 -4.39 -6.44
N GLY A 70 5.46 -5.68 -6.22
CA GLY A 70 6.08 -6.78 -6.99
C GLY A 70 5.49 -7.01 -8.38
N GLN A 71 4.32 -6.44 -8.67
CA GLN A 71 3.67 -6.43 -9.99
C GLN A 71 4.02 -5.19 -10.82
N ILE A 72 4.75 -4.25 -10.22
CA ILE A 72 5.36 -3.07 -10.86
C ILE A 72 6.73 -3.47 -11.41
#